data_AF-A0A6M0ASI5-F1
#
_entry.id   AF-A0A6M0ASI5-F1
#
_cell.length_a   1.000
_cell.length_b   1.000
_cell.length_c   1.000
_cell.angle_alpha   90.00
_cell.angle_beta   90.00
_cell.angle_gamma   90.00
#
_symmetry.space_group_name_H-M   'P 1'
#
loop_
_entity.id
_entity.type
_entity.pdbx_description
1 polymer ?
#
loop_
_entity_poly.entity_id
_entity_poly.type
_entity_poly.pdbx_seq_one_letter_code
_entity_poly.pdbx_strand_id
1 'polypeptide(L)'
;NEQALKSNHKNQTSLPVFTVKRGERTHCCHEVEIAGACRLVYRPNQAESISDSVWLQVEPNVPVTTKVFTGSENLDDKLEQSQDILDATV
;
A
#
# COMPACT_ATOMS: atom_id res chain seq x y z
N ASN A 1 -1.86 2.26 13.34
CA ASN A 1 -1.91 3.11 12.13
C ASN A 1 -2.62 4.44 12.34
N GLU A 2 -3.64 4.53 13.23
CA GLU A 2 -4.36 5.78 13.49
C GLU A 2 -3.45 6.98 13.84
N GLN A 3 -2.48 6.81 14.73
CA GLN A 3 -1.55 7.88 15.10
C GLN A 3 -0.72 8.38 13.90
N ALA A 4 -0.27 7.48 13.02
CA ALA A 4 0.46 7.83 11.81
C ALA A 4 -0.43 8.60 10.83
N LEU A 5 -1.69 8.18 10.66
CA LEU A 5 -2.68 8.90 9.83
C LEU A 5 -2.98 10.30 10.38
N LYS A 6 -3.17 10.43 11.70
CA LYS A 6 -3.36 11.73 12.36
C LYS A 6 -2.14 12.64 12.17
N SER A 7 -0.94 12.10 12.29
CA SER A 7 0.30 12.84 12.04
C SER A 7 0.41 13.29 10.58
N ASN A 8 0.13 12.39 9.63
CA ASN A 8 0.14 12.70 8.20
C ASN A 8 -0.85 13.81 7.85
N HIS A 9 -2.07 13.73 8.37
CA HIS A 9 -3.09 14.77 8.18
C HIS A 9 -2.67 16.11 8.80
N LYS A 10 -2.08 16.09 10.01
CA LYS A 10 -1.65 17.32 10.71
C LYS A 10 -0.47 18.01 10.00
N ASN A 11 0.46 17.23 9.47
CA ASN A 11 1.68 17.73 8.83
C ASN A 11 1.56 17.83 7.31
N GLN A 12 0.38 17.55 6.74
CA GLN A 12 0.15 17.49 5.29
C GLN A 12 1.16 16.59 4.56
N THR A 13 1.55 15.48 5.19
CA THR A 13 2.49 14.51 4.61
C THR A 13 1.76 13.28 4.10
N SER A 14 2.30 12.67 3.05
CA SER A 14 1.77 11.45 2.43
C SER A 14 2.67 10.26 2.74
N LEU A 15 3.09 10.08 3.99
CA LEU A 15 3.98 8.97 4.36
C LEU A 15 3.25 7.62 4.34
N PRO A 16 3.93 6.51 3.98
CA PRO A 16 3.34 5.19 4.02
C PRO A 16 2.94 4.81 5.46
N VAL A 17 1.76 4.21 5.61
CA VAL A 17 1.17 3.84 6.92
C VAL A 17 1.02 2.34 7.11
N PHE A 18 1.14 1.56 6.05
CA PHE A 18 1.08 0.10 6.12
C PHE A 18 2.48 -0.46 6.23
N THR A 19 2.64 -1.43 7.13
CA THR A 19 3.89 -2.16 7.32
C THR A 19 3.63 -3.62 6.99
N VAL A 20 4.32 -4.12 5.97
CA VAL A 20 4.27 -5.52 5.53
C VAL A 20 5.56 -6.20 5.98
N LYS A 21 5.44 -7.21 6.84
CA LYS A 21 6.57 -8.05 7.26
C LYS A 21 6.51 -9.38 6.51
N ARG A 22 7.59 -9.76 5.83
CA ARG A 22 7.77 -11.07 5.17
C ARG A 22 9.04 -11.73 5.69
N GLY A 23 8.88 -12.60 6.69
CA GLY A 23 10.02 -13.11 7.45
C GLY A 23 10.75 -11.98 8.15
N GLU A 24 12.04 -11.80 7.86
CA GLU A 24 12.86 -10.72 8.41
C GLU A 24 12.71 -9.38 7.64
N ARG A 25 12.12 -9.41 6.44
CA ARG A 25 11.97 -8.20 5.60
C ARG A 25 10.76 -7.39 6.03
N THR A 26 10.97 -6.09 6.25
CA THR A 26 9.90 -5.13 6.58
C THR A 26 9.80 -4.09 5.47
N HIS A 27 8.60 -3.90 4.92
CA HIS A 27 8.30 -2.95 3.85
C HIS A 27 7.19 -2.00 4.28
N CYS A 28 7.43 -0.69 4.19
CA CYS A 28 6.42 0.34 4.43
C CYS A 28 5.81 0.80 3.11
N CYS A 29 4.48 0.79 3.00
CA CYS A 29 3.76 1.09 1.76
C CYS A 29 2.43 1.81 1.99
N HIS A 30 1.85 2.28 0.88
CA HIS A 30 0.55 2.94 0.85
C HIS A 30 -0.57 2.00 0.42
N GLU A 31 -0.24 0.99 -0.39
CA GLU A 31 -1.18 -0.01 -0.86
C GLU A 31 -0.52 -1.40 -0.80
N VAL A 32 -1.32 -2.40 -0.40
CA VAL A 32 -0.93 -3.81 -0.40
C VAL A 32 -2.00 -4.58 -1.15
N GLU A 33 -1.59 -5.23 -2.23
CA GLU A 33 -2.43 -6.15 -3.00
C GLU A 33 -2.00 -7.59 -2.72
N ILE A 34 -2.97 -8.46 -2.43
CA ILE A 34 -2.76 -9.88 -2.16
C ILE A 34 -3.57 -10.65 -3.19
N ALA A 35 -2.90 -11.27 -4.18
CA ALA A 35 -3.60 -11.94 -5.29
C ALA A 35 -4.04 -13.37 -4.94
N GLY A 36 -4.55 -13.58 -3.72
CA GLY A 36 -4.94 -14.90 -3.24
C GLY A 36 -5.63 -14.88 -1.89
N ALA A 37 -5.90 -16.07 -1.35
CA ALA A 37 -6.54 -16.21 -0.06
C ALA A 37 -5.65 -15.65 1.05
N CYS A 38 -6.22 -14.81 1.90
CA CYS A 38 -5.58 -14.27 3.09
C CYS A 38 -6.47 -14.48 4.33
N ARG A 39 -5.85 -14.49 5.50
CA ARG A 39 -6.52 -14.60 6.80
C ARG A 39 -6.11 -13.45 7.68
N LEU A 40 -7.06 -12.75 8.27
CA LEU A 40 -6.78 -11.77 9.32
C LEU A 40 -6.74 -12.51 10.66
N VAL A 41 -5.60 -12.44 11.34
CA VAL A 41 -5.35 -13.13 12.60
C VAL A 41 -5.15 -12.10 13.71
N TYR A 42 -5.89 -12.26 14.80
CA TYR A 42 -5.71 -11.48 16.03
C TYR A 42 -5.40 -12.42 17.20
N ARG A 43 -4.22 -12.27 17.80
CA ARG A 43 -3.73 -13.01 18.97
C ARG A 43 -3.16 -12.05 20.02
N PRO A 44 -3.99 -11.57 20.96
CA PRO A 44 -3.54 -10.63 21.99
C PRO A 44 -2.58 -11.25 23.03
N ASN A 45 -2.67 -12.57 23.27
CA ASN A 45 -1.96 -13.22 24.38
C ASN A 45 -0.59 -13.81 24.02
N GLN A 46 -0.17 -13.73 22.75
CA GLN A 46 1.05 -14.39 22.25
C GLN A 46 2.09 -13.38 21.70
N ALA A 47 1.77 -12.09 21.69
CA ALA A 47 2.57 -11.08 21.02
C ALA A 47 3.35 -10.22 22.02
N GLU A 48 4.64 -10.00 21.77
CA GLU A 48 5.49 -9.07 22.53
C GLU A 48 5.12 -7.59 22.28
N SER A 49 4.31 -7.31 21.26
CA SER A 49 3.89 -5.96 20.89
C SER A 49 2.50 -5.97 20.26
N ILE A 50 1.77 -4.84 20.40
CA ILE A 50 0.42 -4.65 19.85
C ILE A 50 0.39 -4.87 18.33
N SER A 51 1.46 -4.51 17.63
CA SER A 51 1.62 -4.72 16.19
C SER A 51 1.82 -6.17 15.77
N ASP A 52 2.28 -7.01 16.68
CA ASP A 52 2.45 -8.46 16.46
C ASP A 52 1.24 -9.23 16.99
N SER A 53 0.29 -8.54 17.62
CA SER A 53 -1.00 -9.10 18.03
C SER A 53 -1.98 -9.24 16.87
N VAL A 54 -1.83 -8.46 15.79
CA VAL A 54 -2.74 -8.52 14.63
C VAL A 54 -1.94 -8.51 13.32
N TRP A 55 -2.19 -9.48 12.44
CA TRP A 55 -1.53 -9.56 11.15
C TRP A 55 -2.39 -10.24 10.09
N LEU A 56 -2.07 -9.99 8.83
CA LEU A 56 -2.58 -10.76 7.69
C LEU A 56 -1.63 -11.93 7.43
N GLN A 57 -2.17 -13.14 7.43
CA GLN A 57 -1.48 -14.35 7.05
C GLN A 57 -1.86 -14.73 5.62
N VAL A 58 -0.85 -15.04 4.82
CA VAL A 58 -1.00 -15.43 3.42
C VAL A 58 -0.17 -16.69 3.16
N GLU A 59 -0.65 -17.55 2.27
CA GLU A 59 0.11 -18.74 1.85
C GLU A 59 1.43 -18.35 1.18
N PRO A 60 2.50 -19.15 1.31
CA PRO A 60 3.84 -18.78 0.84
C PRO A 60 3.93 -18.57 -0.68
N ASN A 61 3.02 -19.18 -1.43
CA ASN A 61 2.96 -19.13 -2.90
C ASN A 61 2.10 -17.97 -3.43
N VAL A 62 1.46 -17.18 -2.56
CA VAL A 62 0.59 -16.07 -2.98
C VAL A 62 1.44 -14.83 -3.23
N PRO A 63 1.32 -14.19 -4.41
CA PRO A 63 2.03 -12.95 -4.69
C PRO A 63 1.43 -11.80 -3.85
N VAL A 64 2.33 -11.01 -3.27
CA VAL A 64 2.01 -9.81 -2.50
C VAL A 64 2.73 -8.64 -3.15
N THR A 65 1.95 -7.67 -3.64
CA THR A 65 2.47 -6.46 -4.29
C THR A 65 2.26 -5.28 -3.36
N THR A 66 3.33 -4.54 -3.08
CA THR A 66 3.26 -3.32 -2.26
C THR A 66 3.53 -2.10 -3.14
N LYS A 67 2.68 -1.08 -3.08
CA LYS A 67 2.90 0.19 -3.81
C LYS A 67 3.14 1.33 -2.83
N VAL A 68 4.06 2.22 -3.21
CA VAL A 68 4.37 3.46 -2.51
C VAL A 68 3.97 4.60 -3.43
N PHE A 69 3.05 5.45 -3.01
CA PHE A 69 2.74 6.67 -3.77
C PHE A 69 3.76 7.73 -3.36
N THR A 70 4.71 8.01 -4.25
CA THR A 70 5.48 9.26 -4.17
C THR A 70 4.68 10.32 -4.92
N GLY A 71 4.62 11.55 -4.38
CA GLY A 71 3.72 12.61 -4.87
C GLY A 71 4.07 13.19 -6.25
N SER A 72 4.64 12.40 -7.17
CA SER A 72 5.14 12.84 -8.46
C SER A 72 4.95 11.80 -9.56
N GLU A 73 3.83 11.08 -9.60
CA GLU A 73 3.51 10.23 -10.76
C GLU A 73 2.02 10.33 -11.10
N ASN A 74 1.75 10.78 -12.34
CA ASN A 74 0.53 10.72 -13.13
C ASN A 74 -0.46 11.91 -13.09
N LEU A 75 -0.04 13.08 -13.57
CA LEU A 75 -0.96 14.02 -14.25
C LEU A 75 -0.71 14.14 -15.77
N ASP A 76 0.40 13.58 -16.28
CA ASP A 76 0.80 13.78 -17.69
C ASP A 76 0.36 12.64 -18.64
N ASP A 77 0.12 11.42 -18.16
CA ASP A 77 -0.27 10.26 -19.01
C ASP A 77 -1.75 10.23 -19.46
N LYS A 78 -2.56 11.25 -19.11
CA LYS A 78 -3.97 11.35 -19.57
C LYS A 78 -4.21 12.36 -20.70
N LEU A 79 -3.19 13.12 -21.12
CA LEU A 79 -3.36 14.15 -22.16
C LEU A 79 -2.88 13.71 -23.55
N GLU A 80 -2.00 12.71 -23.67
CA GLU A 80 -1.55 12.20 -24.99
C GLU A 80 -2.55 11.25 -25.69
N GLN A 81 -3.60 10.75 -25.01
CA GLN A 81 -4.69 10.02 -25.70
C GLN A 81 -5.75 10.95 -26.32
N SER A 82 -5.72 12.25 -26.03
CA SER A 82 -6.71 13.21 -26.54
C SER A 82 -6.25 13.96 -27.79
N GLN A 83 -4.94 13.93 -28.10
CA GLN A 83 -4.36 14.68 -29.22
C GLN A 83 -4.32 13.88 -30.53
N ASP A 84 -4.25 12.55 -30.47
CA ASP A 84 -4.19 11.67 -31.65
C ASP A 84 -5.55 11.55 -32.40
N ILE A 85 -6.66 11.84 -31.72
CA ILE A 85 -8.01 11.76 -32.32
C ILE A 85 -8.33 13.00 -33.18
N LEU A 86 -7.64 14.13 -33.00
CA LEU A 86 -7.93 15.38 -33.71
C LEU A 86 -7.18 15.52 -35.05
N ASP A 87 -5.99 14.93 -35.17
CA ASP A 87 -5.17 15.00 -36.40
C ASP A 87 -5.58 13.97 -37.48
N ALA A 88 -6.40 12.98 -37.12
CA ALA A 88 -6.94 12.00 -38.07
C ALA A 88 -8.22 12.46 -38.80
N THR A 89 -8.70 13.69 -38.54
CA THR A 89 -9.95 14.23 -39.11
C THR A 89 -9.74 15.50 -39.96
N VAL A 90 -8.50 15.91 -40.25
CA VAL A 90 -8.21 17.03 -41.17
C VAL A 90 -7.49 16.55 -42.42
#